data_AF-A0A1Q3R132-F1
#
_entry.id   AF-A0A1Q3R132-F1
#
_cell.length_a   1.000
_cell.length_b   1.000
_cell.length_c   1.000
_cell.angle_alpha   90.00
_cell.angle_beta   90.00
_cell.angle_gamma   90.00
#
_symmetry.space_group_name_H-M   'P 1'
#
loop_
_entity.id
_entity.type
_entity.pdbx_description
1 polymer ?
#
loop_
_entity_poly.entity_id
_entity_poly.type
_entity_poly.pdbx_seq_one_letter_code
_entity_poly.pdbx_strand_id
1 'polypeptide(L)'
;MKPSRIASLACASLITASAQAANVNLPGSTLVVPGTSSTGISFSYSGTLTQADTIGFSQTGNPCLQPGNVYCVNGAGVLVVAGSSPVGGATSFAGPSGSIPAGSWTYGALLMQISGVGTVQIWPANAANGLGSGTPPAGLTLPTTTLAALGFPAFSQANPTITFIVADTAFGDNSGQFTLTQAAAPLAVAPVPTLAEWSLAALALLVGLGGVARARRR
;
A
#
# COMPACT_ATOMS: atom_id res chain seq x y z
N MET A 1 52.35 44.43 16.88
CA MET A 1 52.26 43.18 16.11
C MET A 1 50.96 42.48 16.50
N LYS A 2 50.03 42.29 15.56
CA LYS A 2 48.66 41.79 15.80
C LYS A 2 48.63 40.25 15.69
N PRO A 3 47.90 39.52 16.57
CA PRO A 3 47.78 38.07 16.45
C PRO A 3 46.81 37.70 15.32
N SER A 4 47.24 36.73 14.51
CA SER A 4 46.49 36.18 13.38
C SER A 4 45.34 35.27 13.87
N ARG A 5 44.15 35.48 13.29
CA ARG A 5 42.94 34.70 13.54
C ARG A 5 43.04 33.33 12.84
N ILE A 6 42.64 32.26 13.52
CA ILE A 6 42.22 31.02 12.86
C ILE A 6 40.79 30.76 13.32
N ALA A 7 39.83 31.14 12.47
CA ALA A 7 38.43 30.79 12.64
C ALA A 7 38.21 29.44 11.96
N SER A 8 38.02 28.38 12.76
CA SER A 8 37.61 27.08 12.27
C SER A 8 36.12 27.13 11.93
N LEU A 9 35.77 27.12 10.64
CA LEU A 9 34.40 26.85 10.19
C LEU A 9 34.13 25.34 10.30
N ALA A 10 33.30 24.94 11.25
CA ALA A 10 32.69 23.62 11.26
C ALA A 10 31.49 23.63 10.32
N CYS A 11 31.61 22.96 9.17
CA CYS A 11 30.51 22.77 8.23
C CYS A 11 29.66 21.58 8.71
N ALA A 12 28.50 21.86 9.30
CA ALA A 12 27.53 20.84 9.68
C ALA A 12 26.76 20.38 8.43
N SER A 13 27.05 19.17 7.95
CA SER A 13 26.29 18.54 6.87
C SER A 13 24.93 18.08 7.40
N LEU A 14 23.87 18.79 7.00
CA LEU A 14 22.49 18.33 7.14
C LEU A 14 22.25 17.20 6.13
N ILE A 15 22.35 15.95 6.60
CA ILE A 15 21.93 14.78 5.82
C ILE A 15 20.40 14.77 5.84
N THR A 16 19.76 15.35 4.83
CA THR A 16 18.35 15.07 4.55
C THR A 16 18.29 13.70 3.90
N ALA A 17 18.14 12.66 4.71
CA ALA A 17 17.78 11.34 4.21
C ALA A 17 16.41 11.48 3.54
N SER A 18 16.34 11.35 2.21
CA SER A 18 15.07 11.15 1.53
C SER A 18 14.47 9.86 2.10
N ALA A 19 13.43 9.98 2.92
CA ALA A 19 12.65 8.83 3.36
C ALA A 19 12.02 8.22 2.11
N GLN A 20 12.65 7.16 1.59
CA GLN A 20 12.08 6.39 0.50
C GLN A 20 10.82 5.72 1.05
N ALA A 21 9.68 5.92 0.38
CA ALA A 21 8.45 5.21 0.70
C ALA A 21 8.72 3.70 0.64
N ALA A 22 8.47 3.00 1.73
CA ALA A 22 8.64 1.55 1.79
C ALA A 22 7.51 0.86 1.02
N ASN A 23 7.74 -0.39 0.62
CA ASN A 23 6.69 -1.25 0.11
C ASN A 23 6.18 -2.17 1.23
N VAL A 24 4.87 -2.28 1.35
CA VAL A 24 4.22 -3.27 2.20
C VAL A 24 4.24 -4.61 1.48
N ASN A 25 4.93 -5.58 2.06
CA ASN A 25 5.05 -6.93 1.53
C ASN A 25 4.05 -7.87 2.22
N LEU A 26 3.29 -8.61 1.42
CA LEU A 26 2.49 -9.73 1.90
C LEU A 26 3.41 -10.83 2.46
N PRO A 27 3.08 -11.42 3.63
CA PRO A 27 3.83 -12.55 4.17
C PRO A 27 3.87 -13.71 3.17
N GLY A 28 5.05 -14.21 2.84
CA GLY A 28 5.21 -15.31 1.88
C GLY A 28 4.80 -14.97 0.43
N SER A 29 4.65 -13.68 0.10
CA SER A 29 4.24 -13.17 -1.23
C SER A 29 2.83 -13.53 -1.69
N THR A 30 2.12 -14.39 -0.97
CA THR A 30 0.74 -14.76 -1.23
C THR A 30 -0.06 -14.78 0.06
N LEU A 31 -1.26 -14.18 0.05
CA LEU A 31 -2.15 -14.15 1.19
C LEU A 31 -3.54 -14.64 0.79
N VAL A 32 -4.09 -15.57 1.55
CA VAL A 32 -5.45 -16.07 1.37
C VAL A 32 -6.38 -15.36 2.35
N VAL A 33 -7.43 -14.72 1.81
CA VAL A 33 -8.46 -14.02 2.59
C VAL A 33 -9.76 -14.83 2.51
N PRO A 34 -10.14 -15.57 3.57
CA PRO A 34 -11.34 -16.40 3.55
C PRO A 34 -12.61 -15.57 3.49
N GLY A 35 -13.56 -15.91 2.60
CA GLY A 35 -14.87 -15.27 2.56
C GLY A 35 -15.75 -15.59 3.77
N THR A 36 -15.42 -16.67 4.49
CA THR A 36 -16.13 -17.15 5.70
C THR A 36 -15.63 -16.53 6.99
N SER A 37 -14.57 -15.72 6.96
CA SER A 37 -13.94 -15.18 8.16
C SER A 37 -14.49 -13.79 8.50
N SER A 38 -15.14 -13.67 9.65
CA SER A 38 -15.62 -12.39 10.19
C SER A 38 -14.50 -11.49 10.74
N THR A 39 -13.28 -12.01 10.84
CA THR A 39 -12.08 -11.30 11.30
C THR A 39 -11.01 -11.12 10.22
N GLY A 40 -11.18 -11.77 9.06
CA GLY A 40 -10.24 -11.71 7.96
C GLY A 40 -8.93 -12.47 8.22
N ILE A 41 -7.84 -11.95 7.66
CA ILE A 41 -6.46 -12.43 7.83
C ILE A 41 -5.55 -11.24 8.14
N SER A 42 -4.63 -11.40 9.09
CA SER A 42 -3.79 -10.31 9.59
C SER A 42 -2.31 -10.67 9.64
N PHE A 43 -1.46 -9.65 9.54
CA PHE A 43 -0.03 -9.76 9.82
C PHE A 43 0.51 -8.45 10.40
N SER A 44 1.61 -8.57 11.13
CA SER A 44 2.32 -7.42 11.69
C SER A 44 3.26 -6.80 10.65
N TYR A 45 3.17 -5.49 10.47
CA TYR A 45 4.20 -4.72 9.78
C TYR A 45 5.33 -4.41 10.75
N SER A 46 6.59 -4.53 10.32
CA SER A 46 7.75 -4.17 11.14
C SER A 46 8.30 -2.81 10.72
N GLY A 47 8.43 -1.90 11.69
CA GLY A 47 8.86 -0.53 11.46
C GLY A 47 7.71 0.48 11.49
N THR A 48 7.97 1.69 11.01
CA THR A 48 6.97 2.75 10.96
C THR A 48 6.26 2.72 9.61
N LEU A 49 4.95 2.55 9.62
CA LEU A 49 4.10 2.66 8.45
C LEU A 49 3.52 4.07 8.36
N THR A 50 3.49 4.62 7.16
CA THR A 50 2.98 5.96 6.85
C THR A 50 2.09 5.92 5.61
N GLN A 51 1.32 6.99 5.38
CA GLN A 51 0.49 7.11 4.18
C GLN A 51 1.28 7.16 2.85
N ALA A 52 2.58 7.45 2.92
CA ALA A 52 3.46 7.51 1.76
C ALA A 52 3.91 6.12 1.30
N ASP A 53 3.89 5.12 2.19
CA ASP A 53 4.25 3.76 1.86
C ASP A 53 3.30 3.17 0.81
N THR A 54 3.80 2.20 0.06
CA THR A 54 3.10 1.64 -1.10
C THR A 54 2.72 0.19 -0.90
N ILE A 55 1.69 -0.27 -1.59
CA ILE A 55 1.32 -1.68 -1.67
C ILE A 55 0.85 -1.98 -3.10
N GLY A 56 1.10 -3.20 -3.58
CA GLY A 56 0.65 -3.64 -4.89
C GLY A 56 0.51 -5.16 -4.94
N PHE A 57 -0.59 -5.65 -5.50
CA PHE A 57 -0.86 -7.08 -5.62
C PHE A 57 -1.99 -7.34 -6.62
N SER A 58 -2.09 -8.57 -7.10
CA SER A 58 -3.25 -9.06 -7.85
C SER A 58 -4.15 -9.91 -6.97
N GLN A 59 -5.46 -9.72 -7.06
CA GLN A 59 -6.48 -10.59 -6.47
C GLN A 59 -6.98 -11.60 -7.50
N THR A 60 -7.05 -12.86 -7.08
CA THR A 60 -7.72 -13.97 -7.78
C THR A 60 -8.65 -14.70 -6.80
N GLY A 61 -9.44 -15.65 -7.28
CA GLY A 61 -10.48 -16.31 -6.49
C GLY A 61 -11.66 -15.38 -6.21
N ASN A 62 -12.85 -15.94 -6.01
CA ASN A 62 -14.06 -15.14 -5.78
C ASN A 62 -14.84 -15.77 -4.63
N PRO A 63 -14.97 -15.09 -3.47
CA PRO A 63 -15.89 -15.54 -2.43
C PRO A 63 -17.32 -15.40 -2.95
N CYS A 64 -18.17 -16.33 -2.53
CA CYS A 64 -19.60 -16.35 -2.82
C CYS A 64 -20.34 -16.11 -1.52
N LEU A 65 -21.21 -15.11 -1.51
CA LEU A 65 -21.84 -14.60 -0.27
C LEU A 65 -23.23 -15.22 -0.01
N GLN A 66 -23.48 -16.35 -0.66
CA GLN A 66 -24.73 -17.10 -0.56
C GLN A 66 -24.45 -18.61 -0.68
N PRO A 67 -25.30 -19.47 -0.12
CA PRO A 67 -25.16 -20.91 -0.24
C PRO A 67 -25.24 -21.36 -1.70
N GLY A 68 -24.49 -22.43 -2.04
CA GLY A 68 -24.53 -23.03 -3.37
C GLY A 68 -23.61 -22.39 -4.41
N ASN A 69 -22.59 -21.64 -3.98
CA ASN A 69 -21.61 -20.98 -4.86
C ASN A 69 -22.25 -20.00 -5.87
N VAL A 70 -23.25 -19.26 -5.40
CA VAL A 70 -23.92 -18.17 -6.15
C VAL A 70 -23.60 -16.84 -5.48
N TYR A 71 -23.87 -15.72 -6.18
CA TYR A 71 -23.51 -14.39 -5.67
C TYR A 71 -22.00 -14.31 -5.39
N CYS A 72 -21.18 -14.68 -6.37
CA CYS A 72 -19.73 -14.59 -6.24
C CYS A 72 -19.25 -13.24 -6.74
N VAL A 73 -18.29 -12.64 -6.03
CA VAL A 73 -17.86 -11.25 -6.25
C VAL A 73 -16.35 -11.15 -6.53
N ASN A 74 -15.93 -10.13 -7.27
CA ASN A 74 -14.52 -9.74 -7.34
C ASN A 74 -14.12 -8.84 -6.16
N GLY A 75 -12.83 -8.46 -6.08
CA GLY A 75 -12.31 -7.64 -4.99
C GLY A 75 -12.96 -6.25 -4.82
N ALA A 76 -13.75 -5.76 -5.78
CA ALA A 76 -14.52 -4.52 -5.68
C ALA A 76 -15.95 -4.73 -5.16
N GLY A 77 -16.36 -5.98 -4.93
CA GLY A 77 -17.74 -6.33 -4.56
C GLY A 77 -18.71 -6.39 -5.76
N VAL A 78 -18.18 -6.44 -6.99
CA VAL A 78 -19.00 -6.59 -8.19
C VAL A 78 -19.29 -8.08 -8.43
N LEU A 79 -20.56 -8.43 -8.68
CA LEU A 79 -20.97 -9.80 -8.94
C LEU A 79 -20.37 -10.34 -10.25
N VAL A 80 -19.61 -11.42 -10.15
CA VAL A 80 -19.06 -12.19 -11.28
C VAL A 80 -19.81 -13.49 -11.54
N VAL A 81 -20.56 -13.98 -10.55
CA VAL A 81 -21.52 -15.07 -10.67
C VAL A 81 -22.85 -14.59 -10.10
N ALA A 82 -23.92 -14.76 -10.86
CA ALA A 82 -25.26 -14.36 -10.43
C ALA A 82 -25.69 -15.09 -9.15
N GLY A 83 -26.58 -14.47 -8.39
CA GLY A 83 -27.29 -15.07 -7.27
C GLY A 83 -28.66 -14.40 -7.17
N SER A 84 -28.98 -13.84 -6.00
CA SER A 84 -30.15 -12.94 -5.86
C SER A 84 -30.06 -11.66 -6.70
N SER A 85 -28.90 -11.34 -7.28
CA SER A 85 -28.68 -10.19 -8.16
C SER A 85 -27.96 -10.62 -9.45
N PRO A 86 -28.15 -9.88 -10.55
CA PRO A 86 -27.47 -10.16 -11.81
C PRO A 86 -25.96 -9.85 -11.72
N VAL A 87 -25.20 -10.50 -12.61
CA VAL A 87 -23.78 -10.21 -12.86
C VAL A 87 -23.60 -8.73 -13.20
N GLY A 88 -22.49 -8.15 -12.75
CA GLY A 88 -22.19 -6.72 -12.91
C GLY A 88 -22.89 -5.81 -11.90
N GLY A 89 -23.75 -6.36 -11.04
CA GLY A 89 -24.32 -5.62 -9.91
C GLY A 89 -23.33 -5.42 -8.77
N ALA A 90 -23.65 -4.50 -7.86
CA ALA A 90 -23.02 -4.36 -6.56
C ALA A 90 -24.05 -3.75 -5.59
N THR A 91 -24.03 -4.15 -4.32
CA THR A 91 -24.89 -3.59 -3.27
C THR A 91 -24.06 -3.21 -2.05
N SER A 92 -24.59 -2.30 -1.23
CA SER A 92 -23.91 -1.81 -0.03
C SER A 92 -24.67 -2.15 1.25
N PHE A 93 -23.94 -2.17 2.36
CA PHE A 93 -24.51 -2.23 3.70
C PHE A 93 -23.88 -1.17 4.61
N ALA A 94 -24.60 -0.86 5.69
CA ALA A 94 -24.08 -0.07 6.79
C ALA A 94 -23.43 -1.00 7.82
N GLY A 95 -22.14 -0.78 8.11
CA GLY A 95 -21.45 -1.43 9.22
C GLY A 95 -21.84 -0.84 10.59
N PRO A 96 -21.34 -1.40 11.70
CA PRO A 96 -20.32 -2.44 11.76
C PRO A 96 -20.86 -3.86 11.53
N SER A 97 -19.97 -4.78 11.18
CA SER A 97 -20.23 -6.23 11.10
C SER A 97 -18.95 -7.01 11.29
N GLY A 98 -18.91 -7.98 12.22
CA GLY A 98 -17.65 -8.66 12.56
C GLY A 98 -16.55 -7.65 12.94
N SER A 99 -15.39 -7.75 12.30
CA SER A 99 -14.28 -6.77 12.43
C SER A 99 -14.40 -5.56 11.49
N ILE A 100 -15.45 -5.46 10.68
CA ILE A 100 -15.70 -4.32 9.78
C ILE A 100 -16.26 -3.15 10.59
N PRO A 101 -15.65 -1.95 10.54
CA PRO A 101 -16.09 -0.81 11.33
C PRO A 101 -17.37 -0.17 10.78
N ALA A 102 -17.93 0.77 11.53
CA ALA A 102 -19.03 1.61 11.05
C ALA A 102 -18.63 2.36 9.77
N GLY A 103 -19.55 2.40 8.80
CA GLY A 103 -19.31 2.95 7.46
C GLY A 103 -20.28 2.36 6.44
N SER A 104 -20.18 2.80 5.18
CA SER A 104 -20.87 2.18 4.06
C SER A 104 -19.88 1.35 3.27
N TRP A 105 -20.17 0.06 3.11
CA TRP A 105 -19.26 -0.91 2.47
C TRP A 105 -19.99 -1.65 1.37
N THR A 106 -19.31 -1.96 0.26
CA THR A 106 -19.85 -2.86 -0.78
C THR A 106 -19.73 -4.31 -0.33
N TYR A 107 -20.82 -5.09 -0.40
CA TYR A 107 -20.78 -6.52 -0.13
C TYR A 107 -19.71 -7.21 -0.98
N GLY A 108 -18.91 -8.07 -0.36
CA GLY A 108 -17.86 -8.85 -1.01
C GLY A 108 -16.57 -8.08 -1.32
N ALA A 109 -16.55 -6.76 -1.15
CA ALA A 109 -15.36 -6.00 -1.43
C ALA A 109 -14.20 -6.38 -0.49
N LEU A 110 -12.99 -6.36 -1.03
CA LEU A 110 -11.78 -6.55 -0.24
C LEU A 110 -11.49 -5.24 0.52
N LEU A 111 -11.51 -5.33 1.85
CA LEU A 111 -11.16 -4.24 2.73
C LEU A 111 -9.72 -4.43 3.25
N MET A 112 -9.02 -3.32 3.43
CA MET A 112 -7.74 -3.25 4.12
C MET A 112 -7.91 -2.41 5.38
N GLN A 113 -7.49 -2.95 6.52
CA GLN A 113 -7.50 -2.27 7.81
C GLN A 113 -6.08 -2.11 8.30
N ILE A 114 -5.78 -0.95 8.89
CA ILE A 114 -4.52 -0.68 9.57
C ILE A 114 -4.86 -0.29 11.01
N SER A 115 -4.38 -1.09 11.97
CA SER A 115 -4.65 -0.87 13.39
C SER A 115 -4.23 0.53 13.83
N GLY A 116 -5.15 1.28 14.45
CA GLY A 116 -4.89 2.66 14.90
C GLY A 116 -4.93 3.71 13.78
N VAL A 117 -5.35 3.36 12.56
CA VAL A 117 -5.52 4.31 11.44
C VAL A 117 -6.93 4.27 10.88
N GLY A 118 -7.40 3.12 10.39
CA GLY A 118 -8.71 3.04 9.76
C GLY A 118 -8.87 1.84 8.83
N THR A 119 -9.93 1.88 8.02
CA THR A 119 -10.27 0.85 7.03
C THR A 119 -10.60 1.51 5.71
N VAL A 120 -10.15 0.92 4.61
CA VAL A 120 -10.46 1.35 3.25
C VAL A 120 -10.94 0.16 2.42
N GLN A 121 -11.78 0.43 1.42
CA GLN A 121 -12.09 -0.52 0.36
C GLN A 121 -11.06 -0.37 -0.75
N ILE A 122 -10.39 -1.46 -1.12
CA ILE A 122 -9.21 -1.40 -2.00
C ILE A 122 -9.57 -1.01 -3.44
N TRP A 123 -10.67 -1.56 -3.95
CA TRP A 123 -11.21 -1.21 -5.26
C TRP A 123 -12.65 -0.71 -5.11
N PRO A 124 -12.98 0.50 -5.60
CA PRO A 124 -14.36 0.96 -5.61
C PRO A 124 -15.21 0.16 -6.61
N ALA A 125 -16.49 -0.07 -6.30
CA ALA A 125 -17.43 -0.65 -7.25
C ALA A 125 -17.76 0.37 -8.36
N ASN A 126 -17.04 0.30 -9.48
CA ASN A 126 -17.19 1.20 -10.61
C ASN A 126 -17.07 0.43 -11.94
N ALA A 127 -17.28 1.12 -13.07
CA ALA A 127 -17.25 0.50 -14.39
C ALA A 127 -15.91 -0.18 -14.71
N ALA A 128 -14.78 0.39 -14.28
CA ALA A 128 -13.45 -0.19 -14.49
C ALA A 128 -13.28 -1.54 -13.78
N ASN A 129 -13.96 -1.71 -12.64
CA ASN A 129 -13.97 -2.94 -11.85
C ASN A 129 -15.18 -3.85 -12.16
N GLY A 130 -15.95 -3.52 -13.22
CA GLY A 130 -17.01 -4.37 -13.76
C GLY A 130 -18.45 -3.96 -13.45
N LEU A 131 -18.68 -2.86 -12.73
CA LEU A 131 -20.05 -2.40 -12.45
C LEU A 131 -20.81 -2.14 -13.76
N GLY A 132 -21.98 -2.75 -13.90
CA GLY A 132 -22.83 -2.67 -15.10
C GLY A 132 -22.39 -3.56 -16.27
N SER A 133 -21.30 -4.32 -16.13
CA SER A 133 -20.84 -5.25 -17.17
C SER A 133 -21.55 -6.60 -17.08
N GLY A 134 -21.96 -7.17 -18.22
CA GLY A 134 -22.41 -8.56 -18.29
C GLY A 134 -21.30 -9.60 -18.15
N THR A 135 -20.04 -9.17 -18.26
CA THR A 135 -18.83 -10.00 -18.11
C THR A 135 -17.77 -9.24 -17.30
N PRO A 136 -17.99 -9.02 -15.99
CA PRO A 136 -17.06 -8.32 -15.14
C PRO A 136 -15.78 -9.16 -14.92
N PRO A 137 -14.64 -8.51 -14.63
CA PRO A 137 -13.40 -9.22 -14.39
C PRO A 137 -13.48 -10.02 -13.07
N ALA A 138 -13.08 -11.30 -13.14
CA ALA A 138 -13.03 -12.19 -11.97
C ALA A 138 -11.87 -11.86 -11.01
N GLY A 139 -10.77 -11.31 -11.54
CA GLY A 139 -9.63 -10.86 -10.76
C GLY A 139 -9.32 -9.39 -11.01
N LEU A 140 -8.76 -8.71 -10.02
CA LEU A 140 -8.37 -7.30 -10.09
C LEU A 140 -6.88 -7.16 -9.76
N THR A 141 -6.25 -6.15 -10.35
CA THR A 141 -4.85 -5.81 -10.05
C THR A 141 -4.80 -4.44 -9.39
N LEU A 142 -4.13 -4.37 -8.24
CA LEU A 142 -3.74 -3.12 -7.60
C LEU A 142 -2.31 -2.84 -8.04
N PRO A 143 -2.07 -1.87 -8.93
CA PRO A 143 -0.70 -1.44 -9.22
C PRO A 143 -0.06 -0.89 -7.94
N THR A 144 1.26 -0.76 -7.90
CA THR A 144 1.95 -0.15 -6.75
C THR A 144 1.35 1.22 -6.43
N THR A 145 0.61 1.30 -5.33
CA THR A 145 -0.25 2.43 -4.95
C THR A 145 0.11 2.85 -3.54
N THR A 146 0.20 4.16 -3.28
CA THR A 146 0.44 4.66 -1.92
C THR A 146 -0.79 4.42 -1.04
N LEU A 147 -0.59 4.25 0.27
CA LEU A 147 -1.71 4.11 1.20
C LEU A 147 -2.61 5.36 1.22
N ALA A 148 -2.04 6.55 0.98
CA ALA A 148 -2.80 7.77 0.75
C ALA A 148 -3.73 7.67 -0.48
N ALA A 149 -3.24 7.13 -1.59
CA ALA A 149 -4.04 6.96 -2.81
C ALA A 149 -5.12 5.87 -2.68
N LEU A 150 -4.94 4.91 -1.76
CA LEU A 150 -5.99 3.98 -1.34
C LEU A 150 -7.06 4.63 -0.44
N GLY A 151 -6.84 5.86 0.02
CA GLY A 151 -7.80 6.61 0.84
C GLY A 151 -7.50 6.64 2.34
N PHE A 152 -6.34 6.15 2.79
CA PHE A 152 -5.93 6.38 4.19
C PHE A 152 -5.57 7.86 4.41
N PRO A 153 -5.92 8.44 5.57
CA PRO A 153 -5.52 9.81 5.93
C PRO A 153 -4.00 9.88 6.16
N ALA A 154 -3.46 11.06 6.46
CA ALA A 154 -2.07 11.15 6.93
C ALA A 154 -1.91 10.43 8.28
N PHE A 155 -0.90 9.57 8.41
CA PHE A 155 -0.61 8.83 9.65
C PHE A 155 0.85 8.44 9.77
N SER A 156 1.26 8.09 10.99
CA SER A 156 2.55 7.46 11.28
C SER A 156 2.32 6.48 12.42
N GLN A 157 2.43 5.18 12.16
CA GLN A 157 2.17 4.13 13.13
C GLN A 157 3.35 3.18 13.23
N ALA A 158 3.81 2.93 14.46
CA ALA A 158 4.88 1.99 14.73
C ALA A 158 4.32 0.57 14.88
N ASN A 159 4.85 -0.36 14.09
CA ASN A 159 4.51 -1.78 14.07
C ASN A 159 3.00 -2.09 14.02
N PRO A 160 2.21 -1.47 13.11
CA PRO A 160 0.78 -1.74 13.05
C PRO A 160 0.49 -3.16 12.57
N THR A 161 -0.70 -3.65 12.91
CA THR A 161 -1.29 -4.84 12.29
C THR A 161 -2.08 -4.42 11.05
N ILE A 162 -1.81 -5.09 9.93
CA ILE A 162 -2.57 -4.95 8.69
C ILE A 162 -3.51 -6.15 8.58
N THR A 163 -4.79 -5.89 8.34
CA THR A 163 -5.83 -6.92 8.17
C THR A 163 -6.49 -6.78 6.82
N PHE A 164 -6.67 -7.90 6.12
CA PHE A 164 -7.50 -8.00 4.93
C PHE A 164 -8.75 -8.81 5.25
N ILE A 165 -9.92 -8.32 4.85
CA ILE A 165 -11.22 -8.96 5.14
C ILE A 165 -12.18 -8.78 3.96
N VAL A 166 -13.04 -9.78 3.74
CA VAL A 166 -14.15 -9.71 2.78
C VAL A 166 -15.33 -9.01 3.46
N ALA A 167 -15.87 -7.97 2.82
CA ALA A 167 -16.95 -7.19 3.40
C ALA A 167 -18.28 -7.95 3.41
N ASP A 168 -18.82 -8.28 4.58
CA ASP A 168 -20.14 -8.92 4.69
C ASP A 168 -20.80 -8.74 6.07
N THR A 169 -22.10 -9.05 6.14
CA THR A 169 -22.93 -9.09 7.35
C THR A 169 -23.24 -10.51 7.83
N ALA A 170 -23.23 -11.49 6.92
CA ALA A 170 -23.46 -12.89 7.24
C ALA A 170 -22.29 -13.70 6.67
N PHE A 171 -21.44 -14.25 7.54
CA PHE A 171 -20.27 -15.01 7.11
C PHE A 171 -20.52 -16.53 7.09
N GLY A 172 -21.60 -16.98 7.72
CA GLY A 172 -21.92 -18.41 7.91
C GLY A 172 -22.45 -19.10 6.66
N ASP A 173 -22.96 -18.32 5.70
CA ASP A 173 -23.44 -18.76 4.39
C ASP A 173 -22.44 -18.47 3.25
N ASN A 174 -21.28 -17.91 3.59
CA ASN A 174 -20.23 -17.62 2.64
C ASN A 174 -19.44 -18.87 2.26
N SER A 175 -18.79 -18.79 1.10
CA SER A 175 -17.84 -19.80 0.63
C SER A 175 -16.74 -19.15 -0.22
N GLY A 176 -15.70 -19.91 -0.54
CA GLY A 176 -14.57 -19.41 -1.33
C GLY A 176 -13.69 -18.40 -0.58
N GLN A 177 -12.82 -17.76 -1.34
CA GLN A 177 -11.76 -16.90 -0.81
C GLN A 177 -11.20 -15.97 -1.89
N PHE A 178 -10.56 -14.89 -1.47
CA PHE A 178 -9.59 -14.19 -2.30
C PHE A 178 -8.19 -14.76 -2.08
N THR A 179 -7.39 -14.78 -3.15
CA THR A 179 -5.96 -15.05 -3.11
C THR A 179 -5.24 -13.82 -3.64
N LEU A 180 -4.50 -13.14 -2.77
CA LEU A 180 -3.69 -11.96 -3.07
C LEU A 180 -2.28 -12.41 -3.38
N THR A 181 -1.74 -12.00 -4.53
CA THR A 181 -0.35 -12.29 -4.93
C THR A 181 0.39 -10.97 -5.07
N GLN A 182 1.46 -10.82 -4.29
CA GLN A 182 2.30 -9.63 -4.26
C GLN A 182 2.75 -9.27 -5.68
N ALA A 183 2.60 -8.00 -6.05
CA ALA A 183 3.17 -7.51 -7.30
C ALA A 183 4.71 -7.55 -7.20
N ALA A 184 5.40 -7.87 -8.29
CA ALA A 184 6.85 -7.82 -8.32
C ALA A 184 7.31 -6.45 -7.79
N ALA A 185 8.28 -6.46 -6.86
CA ALA A 185 8.78 -5.24 -6.27
C ALA A 185 9.24 -4.29 -7.38
N PRO A 186 8.87 -2.99 -7.35
CA PRO A 186 9.45 -2.02 -8.25
C PRO A 186 10.97 -2.10 -8.14
N LEU A 187 11.68 -2.07 -9.28
CA LEU A 187 13.13 -1.99 -9.27
C LEU A 187 13.54 -0.79 -8.42
N ALA A 188 14.45 -1.01 -7.46
CA ALA A 188 14.98 0.08 -6.63
C ALA A 188 15.52 1.16 -7.57
N VAL A 189 14.89 2.33 -7.57
CA VAL A 189 15.43 3.49 -8.29
C VAL A 189 16.68 3.88 -7.52
N ALA A 190 17.84 3.77 -8.18
CA ALA A 190 19.10 4.19 -7.57
C ALA A 190 18.92 5.60 -6.98
N PRO A 191 19.40 5.87 -5.75
CA PRO A 191 19.24 7.17 -5.14
C PRO A 191 19.79 8.22 -6.11
N VAL A 192 18.92 9.13 -6.57
CA VAL A 192 19.35 10.27 -7.39
C VAL A 192 20.11 11.18 -6.44
N PRO A 193 21.41 11.42 -6.65
CA PRO A 193 22.16 12.27 -5.75
C PRO A 193 21.53 13.65 -5.71
N THR A 194 21.29 14.12 -4.49
CA THR A 194 20.71 15.44 -4.23
C THR A 194 21.66 16.54 -4.73
N LEU A 195 21.14 17.73 -5.02
CA LEU A 195 21.96 18.92 -5.36
C LEU A 195 23.05 19.19 -4.31
N ALA A 196 22.83 18.80 -3.05
CA ALA A 196 23.81 18.87 -1.96
C ALA A 196 24.99 17.88 -2.15
N GLU A 197 24.72 16.67 -2.63
CA GLU A 197 25.75 15.66 -2.91
C GLU A 197 26.56 16.03 -4.15
N TRP A 198 25.93 16.60 -5.18
CA TRP A 198 26.64 17.14 -6.36
C TRP A 198 27.54 18.32 -6.00
N SER A 199 27.09 19.22 -5.12
CA SER A 199 27.88 20.38 -4.69
C SER A 199 29.06 19.98 -3.80
N LEU A 200 28.93 18.95 -2.96
CA LEU A 200 30.04 18.36 -2.21
C LEU A 200 31.06 17.68 -3.13
N ALA A 201 30.62 16.93 -4.14
CA ALA A 201 31.51 16.32 -5.13
C ALA A 201 32.27 17.38 -5.94
N ALA A 202 31.60 18.46 -6.35
CA ALA A 202 32.23 19.59 -7.05
C ALA A 202 33.24 20.34 -6.15
N LEU A 203 32.92 20.54 -4.87
CA LEU A 203 33.82 21.18 -3.91
C LEU A 203 35.06 20.33 -3.62
N ALA A 204 34.90 19.01 -3.48
CA ALA A 204 36.02 18.08 -3.31
C ALA A 204 36.97 18.08 -4.52
N LEU A 205 36.42 18.19 -5.74
CA LEU A 205 37.21 18.30 -6.97
C LEU A 205 38.01 19.62 -7.00
N LEU A 206 37.38 20.74 -6.61
CA LEU A 206 38.01 22.06 -6.55
C LEU A 206 39.12 22.14 -5.50
N VAL A 207 38.92 21.52 -4.33
CA VAL A 207 39.94 21.45 -3.26
C VAL A 207 41.10 20.53 -3.66
N GLY A 208 40.80 19.39 -4.31
CA GLY A 208 41.82 18.48 -4.83
C GLY A 208 42.71 19.13 -5.90
N LEU A 209 42.13 19.88 -6.83
CA LEU A 209 42.87 20.62 -7.86
C LEU A 209 43.66 21.80 -7.27
N GLY A 210 43.12 22.49 -6.26
CA GLY A 210 43.80 23.58 -5.57
C GLY A 210 45.01 23.14 -4.72
N GLY A 211 44.97 21.94 -4.15
CA GLY A 211 46.08 21.35 -3.41
C GLY A 211 47.29 21.01 -4.28
N VAL A 212 47.04 20.48 -5.48
CA VAL A 212 48.10 20.11 -6.44
C VAL A 212 48.81 21.36 -7.00
N ALA A 213 48.08 22.46 -7.21
CA ALA A 213 48.66 23.72 -7.69
C ALA A 213 49.62 24.37 -6.68
N ARG A 214 49.43 24.13 -5.36
CA ARG A 214 50.27 24.71 -4.31
C ARG A 214 51.52 23.87 -3.99
N ALA A 215 51.50 22.57 -4.28
CA ALA A 215 52.64 21.68 -4.09
C ALA A 215 53.74 21.83 -5.15
N ARG A 216 53.43 22.39 -6.33
CA ARG A 216 54.39 22.62 -7.43
C ARG A 216 55.20 23.94 -7.35
N ARG A 217 54.99 24.77 -6.31
CA ARG A 217 55.69 26.06 -6.11
C ARG A 217 56.58 26.08 -4.87
N ARG A 218 57.17 24.95 -4.49
CA ARG A 218 58.29 24.91 -3.53
C ARG A 218 59.50 24.30 -4.20
#